data_AF-A0A2D5QE95-F1
#
_entry.id   AF-A0A2D5QE95-F1
#
_cell.length_a   1.000
_cell.length_b   1.000
_cell.length_c   1.000
_cell.angle_alpha   90.00
_cell.angle_beta   90.00
_cell.angle_gamma   90.00
#
_symmetry.space_group_name_H-M   'P 1'
#
loop_
_entity.id
_entity.type
_entity.pdbx_description
1 polymer ?
#
loop_
_entity_poly.entity_id
_entity_poly.type
_entity_poly.pdbx_seq_one_letter_code
_entity_poly.pdbx_strand_id
1 'polypeptide(L)' 'MPIKLRSGKIINKYFKDENQPFKLILAPEKFCSKKDVYIDFDRASREWRKNKISLGEGMFRYKK' A
#
# COMPACT_ATOMS: atom_id res chain seq x y z
N MET A 1 -19.51 -8.03 -6.56
CA MET A 1 -19.27 -7.43 -7.89
C MET A 1 -17.81 -6.97 -7.95
N PRO A 2 -17.01 -7.31 -8.97
CA PRO A 2 -15.61 -6.90 -9.02
C PRO A 2 -15.48 -5.38 -9.21
N ILE A 3 -14.67 -4.74 -8.36
CA ILE A 3 -14.43 -3.30 -8.36
C ILE A 3 -13.63 -2.94 -9.63
N LYS A 4 -14.24 -2.16 -10.54
CA LYS A 4 -13.53 -1.62 -11.72
C LYS A 4 -12.67 -0.42 -11.29
N LEU A 5 -11.35 -0.55 -11.39
CA LEU A 5 -10.42 0.56 -11.19
C LEU A 5 -10.60 1.62 -12.30
N ARG A 6 -10.64 2.90 -11.92
CA ARG A 6 -11.04 4.03 -12.79
C ARG A 6 -10.08 4.32 -13.97
N SER A 7 -8.90 3.71 -14.03
CA SER A 7 -7.82 4.13 -14.95
C SER A 7 -7.16 2.99 -15.74
N GLY A 8 -7.91 1.94 -16.12
CA GLY A 8 -7.38 0.79 -16.87
C GLY A 8 -6.54 1.11 -18.12
N LYS A 9 -6.68 2.31 -18.70
CA LYS A 9 -5.85 2.78 -19.83
C LYS A 9 -4.39 3.06 -19.49
N ILE A 10 -4.08 3.53 -18.28
CA ILE A 10 -2.72 3.97 -17.90
C ILE A 10 -1.84 2.76 -17.60
N ILE A 11 -2.39 1.77 -16.92
CA ILE A 11 -1.66 0.58 -16.46
C ILE A 11 -1.09 -0.18 -17.67
N ASN A 12 -1.89 -0.43 -18.72
CA ASN A 12 -1.42 -1.16 -19.91
C ASN A 12 -0.31 -0.45 -20.70
N LYS A 13 -0.13 0.87 -20.54
CA LYS A 13 0.95 1.61 -21.21
C LYS A 13 2.30 1.37 -20.52
N TYR A 14 2.31 1.30 -19.20
CA TYR A 14 3.52 1.20 -18.39
C TYR A 14 3.84 -0.23 -17.92
N PHE A 15 2.85 -1.11 -17.85
CA PHE A 15 2.99 -2.50 -17.44
C PHE A 15 2.91 -3.48 -18.62
N LYS A 16 3.44 -3.11 -19.79
CA LYS A 16 3.64 -4.08 -20.87
C LYS A 16 4.74 -5.06 -20.46
N ASP A 17 4.51 -6.36 -20.61
CA ASP A 17 5.45 -7.42 -20.22
C ASP A 17 6.84 -7.23 -20.85
N GLU A 18 6.87 -6.69 -22.07
CA GLU A 18 8.08 -6.41 -22.86
C GLU A 18 9.02 -5.38 -22.19
N ASN A 19 8.45 -4.44 -21.43
CA ASN A 19 9.17 -3.31 -20.85
C ASN A 19 9.44 -3.50 -19.35
N GLN A 20 9.05 -4.64 -18.76
CA GLN A 20 9.28 -4.89 -17.35
C GLN A 20 10.72 -5.42 -17.16
N PRO A 21 11.59 -4.70 -16.42
CA PRO A 21 12.99 -5.10 -16.24
C PRO A 21 13.15 -6.36 -15.36
N PHE A 22 12.06 -6.89 -14.81
CA PHE A 22 12.01 -8.13 -14.06
C PHE A 22 10.66 -8.79 -14.31
N LYS A 23 10.65 -10.13 -14.33
CA LYS A 23 9.41 -10.91 -14.38
C LYS A 23 8.64 -10.67 -13.08
N LEU A 24 7.50 -9.97 -13.14
CA LEU A 24 6.55 -9.92 -12.03
C LEU A 24 6.03 -11.34 -11.78
N ILE A 25 6.70 -12.07 -10.89
CA ILE A 25 6.11 -13.26 -10.27
C ILE A 25 5.03 -12.69 -9.36
N LEU A 26 3.80 -12.62 -9.86
CA LEU A 26 2.64 -12.37 -9.01
C LEU A 26 2.76 -13.36 -7.86
N ALA A 27 2.87 -12.83 -6.64
CA ALA A 27 2.88 -13.67 -5.46
C ALA A 27 1.68 -14.60 -5.58
N PRO A 28 1.86 -15.94 -5.53
CA PRO A 28 0.74 -16.87 -5.60
C PRO A 28 -0.31 -16.41 -4.60
N GLU A 29 -1.58 -16.42 -5.02
CA GLU A 29 -2.75 -15.83 -4.35
C GLU A 29 -2.91 -16.20 -2.86
N LYS A 30 -2.08 -17.11 -2.35
CA LYS A 30 -2.11 -17.74 -1.04
C LYS A 30 -0.92 -17.41 -0.12
N PHE A 31 -0.18 -16.32 -0.37
CA PHE A 31 0.76 -15.84 0.66
C PHE A 31 0.07 -15.26 1.91
N CYS A 32 -1.24 -14.99 1.83
CA CYS A 32 -2.05 -14.81 3.01
C CYS A 32 -2.46 -16.18 3.55
N SER A 33 -1.53 -16.87 4.24
CA SER A 33 -1.97 -17.86 5.22
C SER A 33 -3.01 -17.16 6.10
N LYS A 34 -4.22 -17.73 6.18
CA LYS A 34 -5.42 -17.18 6.84
C LYS A 34 -5.25 -17.06 8.38
N LYS A 35 -4.18 -16.44 8.84
CA LYS A 35 -4.28 -15.62 10.04
C LYS A 35 -4.73 -14.29 9.50
N ASP A 36 -6.04 -14.03 9.56
CA ASP A 36 -6.61 -12.74 9.24
C ASP A 36 -5.82 -11.69 10.03
N VAL A 37 -4.86 -11.04 9.36
CA VAL A 37 -4.08 -9.97 9.96
C VAL A 37 -5.05 -8.81 10.03
N TYR A 38 -5.80 -8.74 11.13
CA TYR A 38 -6.70 -7.65 11.42
C TYR A 38 -5.86 -6.40 11.75
N ILE A 39 -5.52 -5.65 10.70
CA ILE A 39 -4.84 -4.37 10.85
C ILE A 39 -5.91 -3.32 11.12
N ASP A 40 -6.04 -2.94 12.39
CA ASP A 40 -6.79 -1.75 12.78
C ASP A 40 -5.98 -0.51 12.39
N PHE A 41 -6.30 0.04 11.20
CA PHE A 41 -5.64 1.22 10.67
C PHE A 41 -5.82 2.45 11.55
N ASP A 42 -6.95 2.59 12.23
CA ASP A 42 -7.20 3.73 13.12
C ASP A 42 -6.28 3.66 14.33
N ARG A 43 -6.21 2.50 14.98
CA ARG A 43 -5.31 2.28 16.11
C ARG A 43 -3.85 2.45 15.70
N ALA A 44 -3.44 1.83 14.60
CA ALA A 44 -2.07 1.95 14.09
C ALA A 44 -1.70 3.41 13.79
N SER A 45 -2.63 4.17 13.19
CA SER A 45 -2.46 5.59 12.88
C SER A 45 -2.35 6.44 14.15
N ARG A 46 -3.12 6.15 15.21
CA ARG A 46 -3.00 6.84 16.50
C ARG A 46 -1.65 6.55 17.16
N GLU A 47 -1.23 5.29 17.22
CA GLU A 47 0.07 4.90 17.79
C GLU A 47 1.24 5.54 17.03
N TRP A 48 1.18 5.58 15.70
CA TRP A 48 2.18 6.25 14.87
C TRP A 48 2.28 7.75 15.16
N ARG A 49 1.15 8.44 15.34
CA ARG A 49 1.13 9.87 15.70
C ARG A 49 1.72 10.13 17.08
N LYS A 50 1.53 9.23 18.07
CA LYS A 50 2.13 9.39 19.42
C LYS A 50 3.65 9.48 19.38
N ASN A 51 4.28 8.80 18.43
CA ASN A 51 5.74 8.79 18.25
C ASN A 51 6.27 9.98 17.44
N LYS A 52 5.37 10.87 17.00
CA LYS A 52 5.70 12.02 16.16
C LYS A 52 5.25 13.34 16.78
N ILE A 53 5.81 14.41 16.26
CA ILE A 53 5.48 15.80 16.52
C ILE A 53 4.96 16.35 15.21
N SER A 54 3.72 16.87 15.21
CA SER A 54 3.17 17.58 14.05
C SER A 54 3.90 18.91 13.89
N LEU A 55 4.37 19.18 12.67
CA LEU A 55 5.02 20.45 12.33
C LEU A 55 4.07 21.43 11.63
N GLY A 56 2.81 21.03 11.38
CA GLY A 56 1.86 21.77 10.53
C GLY A 56 1.85 21.28 9.09
N GLU A 57 0.86 21.69 8.30
CA GLU A 57 0.77 21.42 6.84
C GLU A 57 0.89 19.93 6.43
N GLY A 58 0.51 19.00 7.32
CA GLY A 58 0.65 17.56 7.09
C GLY A 58 2.06 17.01 7.30
N MET A 59 2.99 17.82 7.82
CA MET A 59 4.36 17.42 8.13
C MET A 59 4.48 16.87 9.56
N PHE A 60 5.33 15.85 9.72
CA PHE A 60 5.58 15.21 11.01
C PHE A 60 7.06 14.86 11.20
N ARG A 61 7.57 15.02 12.42
CA ARG A 61 8.92 14.63 12.84
C ARG A 61 8.86 13.60 13.95
N TYR A 62 9.77 12.61 13.97
CA TYR A 62 9.86 11.69 15.11
C TYR A 62 10.36 12.40 16.36
N LYS A 63 9.86 11.98 17.52
CA LYS A 63 10.44 12.36 18.81
C LYS A 63 11.88 11.83 18.87
N LYS A 64 12.82 12.66 19.33
CA LYS A 64 14.18 12.21 19.65
C LYS A 64 14.19 11.48 20.97
#